data_AF-A6TQW9-F1
#
_entry.id   AF-A6TQW9-F1
#
_cell.length_a   1.000
_cell.length_b   1.000
_cell.length_c   1.000
_cell.angle_alpha   90.00
_cell.angle_beta   90.00
_cell.angle_gamma   90.00
#
_symmetry.space_group_name_H-M   'P 1'
#
loop_
_entity.id
_entity.type
_entity.pdbx_description
1 polymer ?
#
loop_
_entity_poly.entity_id
_entity_poly.type
_entity_poly.pdbx_seq_one_letter_code
_entity_poly.pdbx_strand_id
1 'polypeptide(L)'
;MAQFLPLADKPTLDQAKFTIDEVLAILNAKLDADVSSRQAGVFTQTMANRLDAAVSSRQANWGATTTHRDRIDASISSRASQPSVNTVSNNVGSNSDSSSASGSVHAKLKELRSLVLNSSGGIKVQRGIASTPTIDNDPHIINITISPVVLIKSFVVPATMMMGVGGPSSANFLKANMTLTSTTNLRIELFGGNWLRDKVFAWQIVEFE
;
A
#
# COMPACT_ATOMS: atom_id res chain seq x y z
N MET A 1 -37.68 -44.69 110.06
CA MET A 1 -38.01 -43.33 110.52
C MET A 1 -37.42 -42.37 109.50
N ALA A 2 -38.21 -41.87 108.55
CA ALA A 2 -37.72 -41.01 107.47
C ALA A 2 -37.62 -39.56 107.98
N GLN A 3 -36.41 -38.98 107.94
CA GLN A 3 -36.20 -37.57 108.24
C GLN A 3 -36.73 -36.73 107.07
N PHE A 4 -37.79 -35.98 107.31
CA PHE A 4 -38.22 -34.91 106.41
C PHE A 4 -37.17 -33.78 106.45
N LEU A 5 -36.55 -33.51 105.31
CA LEU A 5 -35.76 -32.28 105.12
C LEU A 5 -36.71 -31.08 105.08
N PRO A 6 -36.38 -29.95 105.73
CA PRO A 6 -37.23 -28.76 105.73
C PRO A 6 -37.33 -28.16 104.33
N LEU A 7 -38.55 -27.78 103.95
CA LEU A 7 -38.88 -27.12 102.69
C LEU A 7 -38.24 -25.72 102.71
N ALA A 8 -37.21 -25.50 101.88
CA ALA A 8 -36.55 -24.20 101.79
C ALA A 8 -37.54 -23.09 101.42
N ASP A 9 -37.47 -21.97 102.14
CA ASP A 9 -38.28 -20.78 101.95
C ASP A 9 -38.36 -20.39 100.47
N LYS A 10 -39.58 -20.42 99.92
CA LYS A 10 -39.83 -19.83 98.61
C LYS A 10 -39.79 -18.32 98.76
N PRO A 11 -39.09 -17.59 97.88
CA PRO A 11 -39.02 -16.14 97.94
C PRO A 11 -40.43 -15.53 97.89
N THR A 12 -40.71 -14.56 98.77
CA THR A 12 -41.99 -13.87 98.84
C THR A 12 -42.14 -12.88 97.67
N LEU A 13 -43.38 -12.58 97.28
CA LEU A 13 -43.70 -11.77 96.08
C LEU A 13 -43.02 -10.38 96.08
N ASP A 14 -42.71 -9.82 97.24
CA ASP A 14 -41.99 -8.55 97.38
C ASP A 14 -40.49 -8.66 97.05
N GLN A 15 -39.90 -9.86 97.10
CA GLN A 15 -38.55 -10.12 96.59
C GLN A 15 -38.50 -10.20 95.05
N ALA A 16 -39.65 -10.16 94.37
CA ALA A 16 -39.77 -10.25 92.91
C ALA A 16 -40.27 -8.96 92.23
N LYS A 17 -40.48 -7.86 92.98
CA LYS A 17 -40.90 -6.57 92.41
C LYS A 17 -39.69 -5.81 91.90
N PHE A 18 -39.40 -5.94 90.61
CA PHE A 18 -38.58 -4.96 89.91
C PHE A 18 -39.42 -3.71 89.66
N THR A 19 -38.86 -2.54 89.97
CA THR A 19 -39.41 -1.26 89.53
C THR A 19 -39.28 -1.13 88.01
N ILE A 20 -40.18 -0.36 87.39
CA ILE A 20 -40.11 -0.10 85.93
C ILE A 20 -38.75 0.49 85.55
N ASP A 21 -38.18 1.33 86.41
CA ASP A 21 -36.89 1.98 86.20
C ASP A 21 -35.72 0.97 86.21
N GLU A 22 -35.74 -0.02 87.11
CA GLU A 22 -34.74 -1.09 87.12
C GLU A 22 -34.81 -1.96 85.86
N VAL A 23 -36.02 -2.27 85.39
CA VAL A 23 -36.20 -3.02 84.14
C VAL A 23 -35.67 -2.22 82.95
N LEU A 24 -35.96 -0.92 82.88
CA LEU A 24 -35.45 -0.02 81.84
C LEU A 24 -33.92 0.08 81.87
N ALA A 25 -33.32 0.20 83.05
CA ALA A 25 -31.87 0.25 83.20
C ALA A 25 -31.20 -1.04 82.70
N ILE A 26 -31.77 -2.21 83.04
CA ILE A 26 -31.27 -3.50 82.56
C ILE A 26 -31.42 -3.63 81.05
N LEU A 27 -32.57 -3.21 80.49
CA LEU A 27 -32.80 -3.27 79.04
C LEU A 27 -31.85 -2.36 78.27
N ASN A 28 -31.64 -1.13 78.74
CA ASN A 28 -30.71 -0.19 78.12
C ASN A 28 -29.27 -0.71 78.16
N ALA A 29 -28.81 -1.23 79.31
CA ALA A 29 -27.47 -1.82 79.41
C ALA A 29 -27.28 -3.02 78.47
N LYS A 30 -28.31 -3.86 78.32
CA LYS A 30 -28.28 -4.99 77.37
C LYS A 30 -28.28 -4.52 75.92
N LEU A 31 -29.06 -3.49 75.59
CA LEU A 31 -29.11 -2.92 74.25
C LEU A 31 -27.78 -2.28 73.88
N ASP A 32 -27.17 -1.50 74.77
CA ASP A 32 -25.87 -0.87 74.54
C ASP A 32 -24.76 -1.92 74.36
N ALA A 33 -24.78 -2.99 75.16
CA ALA A 33 -23.84 -4.10 75.01
C ALA A 33 -24.02 -4.82 73.66
N ASP A 34 -25.26 -5.10 73.25
CA ASP A 34 -25.57 -5.73 71.97
C ASP A 34 -25.17 -4.83 70.80
N VAL A 35 -25.54 -3.55 70.81
CA VAL A 35 -25.16 -2.56 69.78
C VAL A 35 -23.64 -2.41 69.69
N SER A 36 -22.94 -2.31 70.82
CA SER A 36 -21.47 -2.22 70.84
C SER A 36 -20.81 -3.47 70.27
N SER A 37 -21.35 -4.66 70.59
CA SER A 37 -20.83 -5.92 70.05
C SER A 37 -21.06 -6.05 68.54
N ARG A 38 -22.20 -5.55 68.03
CA ARG A 38 -22.51 -5.51 66.60
C ARG A 38 -21.63 -4.49 65.86
N GLN A 39 -21.37 -3.32 66.45
CA GLN A 39 -20.42 -2.34 65.88
C GLN A 39 -18.98 -2.87 65.85
N ALA A 40 -18.56 -3.64 66.84
CA ALA A 40 -17.28 -4.34 66.81
C ALA A 40 -17.23 -5.46 65.75
N GLY A 41 -18.38 -6.02 65.36
CA GLY A 41 -18.51 -7.06 64.33
C GLY A 41 -18.73 -6.55 62.90
N VAL A 42 -19.22 -5.33 62.71
CA VAL A 42 -19.61 -4.77 61.40
C VAL A 42 -18.61 -3.69 60.97
N PHE A 43 -17.89 -3.95 59.89
CA PHE A 43 -16.94 -3.04 59.23
C PHE A 43 -15.96 -2.33 60.17
N THR A 44 -15.24 -3.12 60.97
CA THR A 44 -14.06 -2.59 61.66
C THR A 44 -12.99 -2.19 60.65
N GLN A 45 -12.19 -1.18 61.00
CA GLN A 45 -10.98 -0.80 60.27
C GLN A 45 -10.11 -2.02 59.92
N THR A 46 -10.12 -3.06 60.75
CA THR A 46 -9.46 -4.34 60.52
C THR A 46 -9.97 -5.08 59.29
N MET A 47 -11.29 -5.13 59.05
CA MET A 47 -11.85 -5.76 57.85
C MET A 47 -11.54 -4.94 56.60
N ALA A 48 -11.63 -3.61 56.67
CA ALA A 48 -11.22 -2.72 55.59
C ALA A 48 -9.73 -2.91 55.25
N ASN A 49 -8.86 -2.97 56.25
CA ASN A 49 -7.43 -3.23 56.08
C ASN A 49 -7.15 -4.62 55.48
N ARG A 50 -7.90 -5.65 55.89
CA ARG A 50 -7.77 -7.01 55.31
C ARG A 50 -8.22 -7.05 53.85
N LEU A 51 -9.30 -6.34 53.52
CA LEU A 51 -9.77 -6.24 52.14
C LEU A 51 -8.77 -5.45 51.29
N ASP A 52 -8.25 -4.33 51.79
CA ASP A 52 -7.26 -3.50 51.12
C ASP A 52 -5.95 -4.27 50.88
N ALA A 53 -5.46 -4.99 51.89
CA ALA A 53 -4.31 -5.88 51.75
C ALA A 53 -4.55 -7.00 50.73
N ALA A 54 -5.76 -7.60 50.73
CA ALA A 54 -6.12 -8.62 49.76
C ALA A 54 -6.20 -8.07 48.34
N VAL A 55 -6.78 -6.89 48.12
CA VAL A 55 -6.85 -6.22 46.82
C VAL A 55 -5.45 -5.82 46.35
N SER A 56 -4.65 -5.21 47.21
CA SER A 56 -3.25 -4.83 46.92
C SER A 56 -2.40 -6.04 46.52
N SER A 57 -2.56 -7.18 47.21
CA SER A 57 -1.84 -8.42 46.87
C SER A 57 -2.27 -9.01 45.52
N ARG A 58 -3.54 -8.85 45.12
CA ARG A 58 -4.04 -9.28 43.80
C ARG A 58 -3.60 -8.34 42.70
N GLN A 59 -3.56 -7.03 42.95
CA GLN A 59 -3.12 -6.03 41.98
C GLN A 59 -1.65 -6.20 41.59
N ALA A 60 -0.79 -6.58 42.53
CA ALA A 60 0.61 -6.93 42.23
C ALA A 60 0.73 -8.09 41.23
N ASN A 61 -0.28 -8.98 41.19
CA ASN A 61 -0.30 -10.16 40.33
C ASN A 61 -1.09 -9.96 39.02
N TRP A 62 -1.92 -8.91 38.92
CA TRP A 62 -2.81 -8.62 37.79
C TRP A 62 -2.33 -7.48 36.89
N GLY A 63 -1.02 -7.27 36.80
CA GLY A 63 -0.43 -6.53 35.67
C GLY A 63 -0.26 -5.03 35.87
N ALA A 64 -0.29 -4.51 37.10
CA ALA A 64 0.21 -3.15 37.38
C ALA A 64 1.75 -3.06 37.37
N THR A 65 2.44 -4.19 37.47
CA THR A 65 3.91 -4.30 37.45
C THR A 65 4.34 -4.89 36.12
N THR A 66 4.77 -4.01 35.19
CA THR A 66 5.61 -4.24 33.99
C THR A 66 5.27 -5.42 33.06
N THR A 67 5.14 -6.64 33.58
CA THR A 67 4.76 -7.90 32.93
C THR A 67 3.70 -7.81 31.84
N HIS A 68 2.58 -7.10 32.03
CA HIS A 68 1.54 -7.01 30.98
C HIS A 68 1.96 -6.08 29.85
N ARG A 69 2.58 -4.94 30.18
CA ARG A 69 3.17 -4.02 29.21
C ARG A 69 4.26 -4.73 28.42
N ASP A 70 5.18 -5.40 29.12
CA ASP A 70 6.30 -6.14 28.51
C ASP A 70 5.80 -7.27 27.60
N ARG A 71 4.74 -7.99 28.00
CA ARG A 71 4.11 -9.03 27.15
C ARG A 71 3.45 -8.45 25.91
N ILE A 72 2.78 -7.31 26.03
CA ILE A 72 2.16 -6.60 24.89
C ILE A 72 3.26 -6.10 23.96
N ASP A 73 4.29 -5.43 24.49
CA ASP A 73 5.42 -4.91 23.73
C ASP A 73 6.22 -6.04 23.04
N ALA A 74 6.45 -7.16 23.72
CA ALA A 74 7.06 -8.34 23.13
C ALA A 74 6.19 -8.96 22.02
N SER A 75 4.87 -9.00 22.21
CA SER A 75 3.92 -9.51 21.20
C SER A 75 3.85 -8.59 19.98
N ILE A 76 3.91 -7.28 20.17
CA ILE A 76 3.95 -6.30 19.08
C ILE A 76 5.29 -6.37 18.35
N SER A 77 6.41 -6.38 19.08
CA SER A 77 7.76 -6.46 18.51
C SER A 77 7.98 -7.74 17.69
N SER A 78 7.46 -8.88 18.16
CA SER A 78 7.53 -10.14 17.42
C SER A 78 6.71 -10.14 16.12
N ARG A 79 5.55 -9.47 16.10
CA ARG A 79 4.75 -9.28 14.88
C ARG A 79 5.44 -8.36 13.87
N ALA A 80 6.00 -7.24 14.34
CA ALA A 80 6.77 -6.33 13.50
C ALA A 80 8.02 -7.00 12.92
N SER A 81 8.61 -7.95 13.64
CA SER A 81 9.79 -8.69 13.21
C SER A 81 9.48 -9.98 12.43
N GLN A 82 8.23 -10.22 12.04
CA GLN A 82 7.87 -11.44 11.33
C GLN A 82 8.64 -11.56 10.00
N PRO A 83 9.30 -12.71 9.73
CA PRO A 83 10.06 -12.92 8.50
C PRO A 83 9.27 -12.67 7.22
N SER A 84 7.96 -12.94 7.23
CA SER A 84 7.06 -12.68 6.10
C SER A 84 6.91 -11.19 5.78
N VAL A 85 6.79 -10.34 6.80
CA VAL A 85 6.69 -8.87 6.65
C VAL A 85 8.00 -8.31 6.10
N ASN A 86 9.13 -8.77 6.63
CA ASN A 86 10.46 -8.39 6.14
C ASN A 86 10.68 -8.85 4.68
N THR A 87 10.22 -10.06 4.34
CA THR A 87 10.32 -10.59 2.96
C THR A 87 9.49 -9.79 1.98
N VAL A 88 8.26 -9.42 2.34
CA VAL A 88 7.41 -8.57 1.49
C VAL A 88 8.02 -7.18 1.33
N SER A 89 8.50 -6.57 2.42
CA SER A 89 9.17 -5.27 2.38
C SER A 89 10.39 -5.26 1.46
N ASN A 90 11.25 -6.28 1.56
CA ASN A 90 12.45 -6.42 0.73
C ASN A 90 12.12 -6.71 -0.75
N ASN A 91 11.08 -7.50 -1.03
CA ASN A 91 10.73 -7.89 -2.40
C ASN A 91 9.95 -6.81 -3.16
N VAL A 92 9.10 -6.07 -2.46
CA VAL A 92 8.28 -5.00 -3.05
C VAL A 92 9.09 -3.69 -3.13
N GLY A 93 10.00 -3.45 -2.18
CA GLY A 93 10.99 -2.38 -2.21
C GLY A 93 10.40 -0.97 -2.13
N SER A 94 10.75 -0.24 -1.07
CA SER A 94 10.72 1.23 -1.09
C SER A 94 11.98 1.77 -1.77
N ASN A 95 11.87 2.91 -2.46
CA ASN A 95 12.97 3.62 -3.14
C ASN A 95 14.16 4.05 -2.23
N SER A 96 14.18 3.66 -0.96
CA SER A 96 15.09 4.18 0.06
C SER A 96 16.41 3.43 0.18
N ASP A 97 16.47 2.13 -0.10
CA ASP A 97 17.65 1.31 0.24
C ASP A 97 18.38 0.79 -1.00
N SER A 98 19.69 1.04 -1.04
CA SER A 98 20.60 0.68 -2.15
C SER A 98 20.69 -0.83 -2.42
N SER A 99 20.30 -1.67 -1.45
CA SER A 99 20.22 -3.14 -1.59
C SER A 99 19.00 -3.61 -2.40
N SER A 100 17.97 -2.77 -2.53
CA SER A 100 16.80 -3.04 -3.38
C SER A 100 17.09 -2.80 -4.87
N ALA A 101 18.29 -2.32 -5.22
CA ALA A 101 18.66 -1.86 -6.54
C ALA A 101 18.85 -2.96 -7.60
N SER A 102 18.93 -4.24 -7.22
CA SER A 102 19.10 -5.36 -8.19
C SER A 102 18.17 -6.55 -7.95
N GLY A 103 17.69 -6.76 -6.73
CA GLY A 103 16.85 -7.91 -6.38
C GLY A 103 15.33 -7.67 -6.43
N SER A 104 14.89 -6.42 -6.26
CA SER A 104 13.47 -6.07 -6.12
C SER A 104 12.72 -6.12 -7.45
N VAL A 105 11.39 -6.27 -7.38
CA VAL A 105 10.53 -6.14 -8.56
C VAL A 105 10.65 -4.73 -9.18
N HIS A 106 10.79 -3.70 -8.35
CA HIS A 106 10.96 -2.33 -8.83
C HIS A 106 12.23 -2.14 -9.65
N ALA A 107 13.36 -2.67 -9.17
CA ALA A 107 14.64 -2.64 -9.89
C ALA A 107 14.52 -3.34 -11.24
N LYS A 108 13.97 -4.56 -11.25
CA LYS A 108 13.76 -5.33 -12.49
C LYS A 108 12.83 -4.61 -13.46
N LEU A 109 11.76 -3.96 -13.00
CA LEU A 109 10.88 -3.17 -13.86
C LEU A 109 11.56 -1.93 -14.41
N LYS A 110 12.42 -1.26 -13.62
CA LYS A 110 13.22 -0.11 -14.08
C LYS A 110 14.25 -0.54 -15.12
N GLU A 111 14.91 -1.68 -14.91
CA GLU A 111 15.84 -2.29 -15.87
C GLU A 111 15.12 -2.71 -17.14
N LEU A 112 13.97 -3.38 -17.06
CA LEU A 112 13.16 -3.74 -18.23
C LEU A 112 12.66 -2.52 -18.99
N ARG A 113 12.25 -1.46 -18.29
CA ARG A 113 11.88 -0.20 -18.94
C ARG A 113 13.07 0.42 -19.66
N SER A 114 14.23 0.45 -19.02
CA SER A 114 15.47 0.93 -19.62
C SER A 114 15.83 0.08 -20.84
N LEU A 115 15.73 -1.25 -20.72
CA LEU A 115 15.97 -2.18 -21.80
C LEU A 115 15.00 -1.91 -22.94
N VAL A 116 13.67 -1.89 -22.73
CA VAL A 116 12.71 -1.62 -23.81
C VAL A 116 12.94 -0.26 -24.48
N LEU A 117 13.31 0.77 -23.72
CA LEU A 117 13.64 2.09 -24.27
C LEU A 117 14.96 2.11 -25.05
N ASN A 118 15.90 1.21 -24.73
CA ASN A 118 17.27 1.19 -25.28
C ASN A 118 17.56 -0.02 -26.18
N SER A 119 16.70 -1.04 -26.19
CA SER A 119 16.87 -2.35 -26.84
C SER A 119 15.93 -2.54 -28.01
N SER A 120 15.16 -1.52 -28.38
CA SER A 120 14.88 -1.39 -29.79
C SER A 120 16.22 -1.08 -30.46
N GLY A 121 16.77 -2.03 -31.21
CA GLY A 121 17.48 -1.66 -32.44
C GLY A 121 16.47 -0.89 -33.28
N GLY A 122 16.32 0.39 -32.95
CA GLY A 122 15.13 1.17 -33.18
C GLY A 122 14.94 1.34 -34.66
N ILE A 123 13.89 0.71 -35.21
CA ILE A 123 13.50 1.01 -36.57
C ILE A 123 12.94 2.43 -36.56
N LYS A 124 13.78 3.40 -36.94
CA LYS A 124 13.34 4.78 -37.15
C LYS A 124 12.68 4.84 -38.51
N VAL A 125 11.41 5.24 -38.53
CA VAL A 125 10.65 5.37 -39.76
C VAL A 125 10.31 6.83 -39.99
N GLN A 126 10.85 7.40 -41.07
CA GLN A 126 10.42 8.70 -41.58
C GLN A 126 9.47 8.49 -42.74
N ARG A 127 8.40 9.28 -42.83
CA ARG A 127 7.41 9.21 -43.90
C ARG A 127 7.16 10.61 -44.42
N GLY A 128 6.83 10.71 -45.70
CA GLY A 128 6.37 11.96 -46.26
C GLY A 128 5.72 11.77 -47.61
N ILE A 129 5.26 12.91 -48.13
CA ILE A 129 4.60 13.03 -49.42
C ILE A 129 5.32 14.14 -50.16
N ALA A 130 5.58 13.95 -51.44
CA ALA A 130 6.00 15.04 -52.30
C ALA A 130 5.21 15.03 -53.62
N SER A 131 5.12 16.21 -54.21
CA SER A 131 4.42 16.45 -55.46
C SER A 131 5.40 16.91 -56.53
N THR A 132 5.12 16.54 -57.78
CA THR A 132 5.91 17.01 -58.91
C THR A 132 5.68 18.49 -59.17
N PRO A 133 6.74 19.29 -59.38
CA PRO A 133 6.56 20.64 -59.89
C PRO A 133 6.01 20.59 -61.32
N THR A 134 5.18 21.56 -61.69
CA THR A 134 4.49 21.66 -63.00
C THR A 134 5.45 21.98 -64.19
N ILE A 135 6.75 21.72 -64.07
CA ILE A 135 7.79 22.22 -64.99
C ILE A 135 8.20 21.11 -65.97
N ASP A 136 8.12 21.35 -67.28
CA ASP A 136 8.33 20.38 -68.39
C ASP A 136 9.80 19.99 -68.67
N ASN A 137 10.62 19.69 -67.65
CA ASN A 137 12.01 19.25 -67.87
C ASN A 137 12.25 17.82 -67.34
N ASP A 138 12.61 16.90 -68.24
CA ASP A 138 12.98 15.50 -67.95
C ASP A 138 14.52 15.38 -67.83
N PRO A 139 15.09 14.79 -66.74
CA PRO A 139 14.42 14.21 -65.58
C PRO A 139 13.92 15.25 -64.57
N HIS A 140 12.72 15.01 -64.02
CA HIS A 140 12.22 15.81 -62.91
C HIS A 140 12.89 15.35 -61.63
N ILE A 141 13.70 16.24 -61.04
CA ILE A 141 14.43 15.99 -59.79
C ILE A 141 13.71 16.71 -58.66
N ILE A 142 13.38 15.97 -57.61
CA ILE A 142 12.78 16.49 -56.38
C ILE A 142 13.71 16.17 -55.23
N ASN A 143 14.16 17.21 -54.53
CA ASN A 143 14.99 17.07 -53.35
C ASN A 143 14.14 17.37 -52.12
N ILE A 144 14.13 16.44 -51.17
CA ILE A 144 13.34 16.50 -49.96
C ILE A 144 14.28 16.55 -48.77
N THR A 145 14.14 17.59 -47.95
CA THR A 145 14.83 17.67 -46.66
C THR A 145 14.16 16.71 -45.67
N ILE A 146 14.94 15.79 -45.13
CA ILE A 146 14.51 14.77 -44.16
C ILE A 146 15.24 14.98 -42.83
N SER A 147 14.76 14.34 -41.78
CA SER A 147 15.53 14.29 -40.53
C SER A 147 16.80 13.46 -40.73
N PRO A 148 17.89 13.76 -40.00
CA PRO A 148 19.14 13.02 -40.12
C PRO A 148 18.96 11.49 -40.05
N VAL A 149 19.59 10.77 -40.98
CA VAL A 149 19.65 9.29 -41.03
C VAL A 149 21.08 8.79 -41.24
N VAL A 150 21.39 7.59 -40.76
CA VAL A 150 22.63 6.88 -41.07
C VAL A 150 22.49 6.12 -42.40
N LEU A 151 23.18 6.60 -43.44
CA LEU A 151 23.07 6.09 -44.82
C LEU A 151 23.24 4.57 -44.93
N ILE A 152 24.25 3.99 -44.27
CA ILE A 152 24.55 2.55 -44.35
C ILE A 152 23.53 1.67 -43.62
N LYS A 153 22.69 2.26 -42.77
CA LYS A 153 21.64 1.56 -42.02
C LYS A 153 20.23 1.91 -42.50
N SER A 154 20.14 2.65 -43.60
CA SER A 154 18.88 3.20 -44.08
C SER A 154 18.57 2.71 -45.48
N PHE A 155 17.30 2.44 -45.75
CA PHE A 155 16.80 2.21 -47.10
C PHE A 155 15.51 2.98 -47.33
N VAL A 156 15.29 3.34 -48.60
CA VAL A 156 14.11 4.08 -49.03
C VAL A 156 13.10 3.11 -49.62
N VAL A 157 11.84 3.25 -49.21
CA VAL A 157 10.71 2.48 -49.71
C VAL A 157 9.72 3.43 -50.37
N PRO A 158 9.36 3.22 -51.65
CA PRO A 158 8.20 3.88 -52.23
C PRO A 158 6.93 3.32 -51.57
N ALA A 159 6.15 4.16 -50.91
CA ALA A 159 4.95 3.71 -50.20
C ALA A 159 3.75 3.56 -51.14
N THR A 160 3.67 4.37 -52.19
CA THR A 160 2.70 4.24 -53.29
C THR A 160 3.34 4.68 -54.60
N MET A 161 3.21 3.85 -55.65
CA MET A 161 3.47 4.26 -57.03
C MET A 161 2.11 4.51 -57.69
N MET A 162 1.76 5.78 -57.92
CA MET A 162 0.52 6.09 -58.64
C MET A 162 0.66 5.66 -60.10
N MET A 163 -0.21 4.76 -60.56
CA MET A 163 -0.44 4.56 -61.99
C MET A 163 -1.04 5.86 -62.54
N GLY A 164 -0.37 6.49 -63.50
CA GLY A 164 -0.98 7.56 -64.26
C GLY A 164 -2.22 7.03 -64.97
N VAL A 165 -3.37 7.68 -64.77
CA VAL A 165 -4.59 7.40 -65.54
C VAL A 165 -4.37 7.97 -66.95
N GLY A 166 -3.53 7.32 -67.74
CA GLY A 166 -3.40 7.56 -69.17
C GLY A 166 -4.52 6.82 -69.89
N GLY A 167 -5.07 7.43 -70.94
CA GLY A 167 -6.05 6.78 -71.80
C GLY A 167 -5.56 5.42 -72.34
N PRO A 168 -6.46 4.62 -72.95
CA PRO A 168 -6.31 3.18 -73.19
C PRO A 168 -5.11 2.72 -74.04
N SER A 169 -4.27 3.62 -74.54
CA SER A 169 -3.16 3.34 -75.46
C SER A 169 -1.75 3.56 -74.90
N SER A 170 -1.58 3.94 -73.62
CA SER A 170 -0.23 3.98 -73.03
C SER A 170 -0.23 3.80 -71.50
N ALA A 171 -0.07 2.56 -71.05
CA ALA A 171 0.32 2.24 -69.67
C ALA A 171 1.79 2.67 -69.45
N ASN A 172 2.02 3.99 -69.40
CA ASN A 172 3.32 4.52 -69.07
C ASN A 172 3.53 4.38 -67.57
N PHE A 173 4.28 3.35 -67.18
CA PHE A 173 4.73 3.20 -65.80
C PHE A 173 5.66 4.37 -65.47
N LEU A 174 5.23 5.20 -64.52
CA LEU A 174 6.05 6.23 -63.92
C LEU A 174 7.20 5.55 -63.19
N LYS A 175 8.41 5.67 -63.72
CA LYS A 175 9.61 5.12 -63.08
C LYS A 175 10.14 6.20 -62.13
N ALA A 176 10.25 5.87 -60.85
CA ALA A 176 10.86 6.74 -59.87
C ALA A 176 12.10 6.05 -59.30
N ASN A 177 13.24 6.74 -59.36
CA ASN A 177 14.44 6.37 -58.63
C ASN A 177 14.50 7.22 -57.36
N MET A 178 14.57 6.59 -56.20
CA MET A 178 14.66 7.26 -54.90
C MET A 178 16.01 6.94 -54.27
N THR A 179 16.76 7.97 -53.88
CA THR A 179 18.13 7.79 -53.38
C THR A 179 18.42 8.79 -52.27
N LEU A 180 19.00 8.32 -51.17
CA LEU A 180 19.55 9.20 -50.14
C LEU A 180 20.87 9.77 -50.67
N THR A 181 20.90 11.07 -50.94
CA THR A 181 22.10 11.77 -51.44
C THR A 181 22.97 12.29 -50.30
N SER A 182 22.37 12.47 -49.12
CA SER A 182 23.06 12.81 -47.87
C SER A 182 22.28 12.30 -46.67
N THR A 183 22.81 12.49 -45.47
CA THR A 183 22.12 12.15 -44.21
C THR A 183 20.82 12.93 -44.01
N THR A 184 20.58 14.02 -44.75
CA THR A 184 19.41 14.90 -44.59
C THR A 184 18.68 15.17 -45.89
N ASN A 185 19.03 14.46 -46.97
CA ASN A 185 18.45 14.70 -48.29
C ASN A 185 18.04 13.40 -48.99
N LEU A 186 16.76 13.33 -49.33
CA LEU A 186 16.20 12.33 -50.22
C LEU A 186 16.00 12.95 -51.60
N ARG A 187 16.65 12.38 -52.62
CA ARG A 187 16.46 12.73 -54.02
C ARG A 187 15.53 11.74 -54.69
N ILE A 188 14.59 12.28 -55.47
CA ILE A 188 13.63 11.49 -56.24
C ILE A 188 13.74 11.96 -57.68
N GLU A 189 14.10 11.02 -58.55
CA GLU A 189 14.24 11.23 -59.98
C GLU A 189 13.08 10.51 -60.67
N LEU A 190 12.27 11.27 -61.39
CA LEU A 190 11.14 10.73 -62.12
C LEU A 190 11.48 10.66 -63.60
N PHE A 191 11.21 9.49 -64.19
CA PHE A 191 11.41 9.21 -65.60
C PHE A 191 10.06 8.89 -66.24
N GLY A 192 9.79 9.56 -67.35
CA GLY A 192 8.56 9.41 -68.12
C GLY A 192 8.24 10.71 -68.84
N GLY A 193 7.82 10.62 -70.11
CA GLY A 193 7.53 11.81 -70.91
C GLY A 193 6.45 12.71 -70.30
N ASN A 194 6.26 13.90 -70.90
CA ASN A 194 5.50 15.12 -70.53
C ASN A 194 4.19 15.05 -69.70
N TRP A 195 3.73 13.89 -69.23
CA TRP A 195 2.53 13.62 -68.44
C TRP A 195 2.76 13.61 -66.92
N LEU A 196 3.94 14.04 -66.45
CA LEU A 196 4.32 14.02 -65.03
C LEU A 196 3.77 15.18 -64.19
N ARG A 197 2.83 15.97 -64.74
CA ARG A 197 2.22 17.10 -64.02
C ARG A 197 1.33 16.62 -62.88
N ASP A 198 1.46 17.30 -61.74
CA ASP A 198 0.63 17.20 -60.54
C ASP A 198 0.50 15.77 -59.98
N LYS A 199 1.61 15.03 -59.97
CA LYS A 199 1.65 13.69 -59.35
C LYS A 199 2.11 13.79 -57.92
N VAL A 200 1.48 13.01 -57.06
CA VAL A 200 1.80 12.91 -55.63
C VAL A 200 2.37 11.52 -55.39
N PHE A 201 3.48 11.43 -54.66
CA PHE A 201 4.07 10.14 -54.28
C PHE A 201 4.40 10.15 -52.79
N ALA A 202 4.13 9.02 -52.14
CA ALA A 202 4.46 8.80 -50.74
C ALA A 202 5.78 8.03 -50.64
N TRP A 203 6.63 8.43 -49.71
CA TRP A 203 7.93 7.82 -49.47
C TRP A 203 8.07 7.47 -47.99
N GLN A 204 8.89 6.46 -47.72
CA GLN A 204 9.27 6.05 -46.38
C GLN A 204 10.78 5.79 -46.33
N ILE A 205 11.44 6.24 -45.28
CA ILE A 205 12.82 5.87 -44.96
C ILE A 205 12.78 5.03 -43.71
N VAL A 206 13.44 3.88 -43.78
CA VAL A 206 13.55 2.94 -42.67
C VAL A 206 15.02 2.85 -42.31
N GLU A 207 15.35 3.27 -41.09
CA GLU A 207 16.69 3.23 -40.52
C GLU A 207 16.74 2.22 -39.39
N PHE A 208 17.75 1.36 -39.39
CA PHE A 208 18.04 0.43 -38.31
C PHE A 208 19.12 1.03 -37.40
N GLU A 209 18.98 0.89 -36.08
CA GLU A 209 20.05 1.23 -35.13
C GLU A 209 21.08 0.12 -34.98
#